data_AF-A0A6J2Y769-F1
#
_entry.id   AF-A0A6J2Y769-F1
#
_cell.length_a   1.000
_cell.length_b   1.000
_cell.length_c   1.000
_cell.angle_alpha   90.00
_cell.angle_beta   90.00
_cell.angle_gamma   90.00
#
_symmetry.space_group_name_H-M   'P 1'
#
loop_
_entity.id
_entity.type
_entity.pdbx_description
1 polymer ?
#
loop_
_entity_poly.entity_id
_entity_poly.type
_entity_poly.pdbx_seq_one_letter_code
_entity_poly.pdbx_strand_id
1 'polypeptide(L)'
;MARPKDGLSERKNLRDINKIHSSFSLRPDFSTDGLNVSIPASLSYKKVAQKSMFSKLLNSSILAGHYINENSFLARGHLTPQADFLLASSQYSTYFYINVAPQWQTINNGNWKSVESVVRTLSRTYGDLTVYTGTHDILTYENNHRIETRIYLALNEILPVPKYFWKIAYDPKSRKGIAFVIKNDPFTEISNNFCTDICTTAGYRNSAWKSRSGGYVWCCDVKEFRNIVHIPPLILSGNGILTNNLFKLAKALFTQNDNQ
;
A
#
# COMPACT_ATOMS: atom_id res chain seq x y z
N MET A 1 -5.91 -18.41 -48.15
CA MET A 1 -6.31 -17.48 -47.07
C MET A 1 -6.55 -18.29 -45.80
N ALA A 2 -5.60 -18.24 -44.86
CA ALA A 2 -5.75 -18.88 -43.55
C ALA A 2 -6.69 -18.04 -42.68
N ARG A 3 -7.71 -18.66 -42.08
CA ARG A 3 -8.60 -18.01 -41.12
C ARG A 3 -7.82 -17.66 -39.85
N PRO A 4 -8.13 -16.54 -39.16
CA PRO A 4 -7.52 -16.23 -37.86
C PRO A 4 -7.93 -17.32 -36.86
N LYS A 5 -6.96 -17.91 -36.16
CA LYS A 5 -7.23 -18.82 -35.05
C LYS A 5 -7.88 -18.04 -33.90
N ASP A 6 -8.92 -18.63 -33.33
CA ASP A 6 -9.78 -18.07 -32.28
C ASP A 6 -8.99 -17.58 -31.04
N GLY A 7 -8.97 -16.26 -30.81
CA GLY A 7 -8.40 -15.64 -29.61
C GLY A 7 -9.13 -15.98 -28.30
N LEU A 8 -10.24 -16.72 -28.36
CA LEU A 8 -10.96 -17.22 -27.19
C LEU A 8 -10.28 -18.46 -26.57
N SER A 9 -9.68 -19.31 -27.41
CA SER A 9 -8.93 -20.51 -27.01
C SER A 9 -7.63 -20.12 -26.28
N GLU A 10 -6.91 -19.15 -26.83
CA GLU A 10 -5.65 -18.64 -26.29
C GLU A 10 -5.82 -17.96 -24.92
N ARG A 11 -6.89 -17.16 -24.75
CA ARG A 11 -7.24 -16.52 -23.46
C ARG A 11 -7.62 -17.52 -22.37
N LYS A 12 -8.22 -18.66 -22.74
CA LYS A 12 -8.58 -19.73 -21.79
C LYS A 12 -7.32 -20.45 -21.33
N ASN A 13 -6.43 -20.77 -22.26
CA ASN A 13 -5.14 -21.42 -22.00
C ASN A 13 -4.21 -20.55 -21.11
N LEU A 14 -4.15 -19.24 -21.35
CA LEU A 14 -3.43 -18.29 -20.48
C LEU A 14 -4.00 -18.24 -19.07
N ARG A 15 -5.33 -18.30 -18.89
CA ARG A 15 -5.94 -18.36 -17.55
C ARG A 15 -5.58 -19.64 -16.82
N ASP A 16 -5.54 -20.76 -17.51
CA ASP A 16 -5.21 -22.06 -16.93
C ASP A 16 -3.71 -22.18 -16.60
N ILE A 17 -2.83 -21.66 -17.47
CA ILE A 17 -1.38 -21.54 -17.20
C ILE A 17 -1.12 -20.61 -16.02
N ASN A 18 -1.82 -19.48 -15.94
CA ASN A 18 -1.73 -18.55 -14.81
C ASN A 18 -2.24 -19.18 -13.51
N LYS A 19 -3.27 -20.03 -13.59
CA LYS A 19 -3.77 -20.80 -12.45
C LYS A 19 -2.72 -21.78 -11.95
N ILE A 20 -2.00 -22.46 -12.85
CA ILE A 20 -0.92 -23.41 -12.55
C ILE A 20 0.32 -22.71 -11.94
N HIS A 21 0.72 -21.54 -12.45
CA HIS A 21 1.84 -20.78 -11.86
C HIS A 21 1.48 -20.09 -10.55
N SER A 22 0.22 -19.66 -10.36
CA SER A 22 -0.26 -19.11 -9.10
C SER A 22 -0.57 -20.16 -8.03
N SER A 23 -0.64 -21.45 -8.40
CA SER A 23 -1.03 -22.54 -7.49
C SER A 23 0.12 -23.17 -6.71
N PHE A 24 1.36 -22.68 -6.84
CA PHE A 24 2.43 -23.10 -5.92
C PHE A 24 2.23 -22.44 -4.55
N SER A 25 1.54 -23.18 -3.69
CA SER A 25 0.87 -22.76 -2.45
C SER A 25 1.79 -22.53 -1.24
N LEU A 26 3.09 -22.39 -1.42
CA LEU A 26 4.01 -22.13 -0.31
C LEU A 26 4.41 -20.66 -0.31
N ARG A 27 3.82 -19.93 0.63
CA ARG A 27 4.31 -18.61 1.04
C ARG A 27 5.73 -18.78 1.59
N PRO A 28 6.76 -18.16 0.99
CA PRO A 28 8.12 -18.29 1.51
C PRO A 28 8.27 -17.50 2.81
N ASP A 29 9.29 -17.86 3.58
CA ASP A 29 9.76 -17.04 4.68
C ASP A 29 10.37 -15.73 4.16
N PHE A 30 10.41 -14.72 5.03
CA PHE A 30 10.99 -13.43 4.66
C PHE A 30 12.52 -13.50 4.70
N SER A 31 13.17 -13.09 3.61
CA SER A 31 14.63 -12.96 3.54
C SER A 31 15.13 -11.62 4.06
N THR A 32 16.24 -11.66 4.80
CA THR A 32 17.02 -10.49 5.23
C THR A 32 18.07 -10.07 4.20
N ASP A 33 18.21 -10.79 3.09
CA ASP A 33 19.18 -10.43 2.05
C ASP A 33 18.89 -9.03 1.51
N GLY A 34 19.96 -8.29 1.21
CA GLY A 34 19.88 -6.88 0.82
C GLY A 34 19.69 -5.90 1.98
N LEU A 35 19.50 -6.38 3.22
CA LEU A 35 19.65 -5.56 4.42
C LEU A 35 21.09 -5.60 4.92
N ASN A 36 21.50 -4.55 5.64
CA ASN A 36 22.70 -4.61 6.47
C ASN A 36 22.50 -5.70 7.54
N VAL A 37 23.50 -6.59 7.70
CA VAL A 37 23.51 -7.74 8.63
C VAL A 37 23.13 -7.34 10.06
N SER A 38 23.34 -6.09 10.45
CA SER A 38 23.02 -5.56 11.77
C SER A 38 21.52 -5.30 12.03
N ILE A 39 20.65 -5.41 11.02
CA ILE A 39 19.20 -5.15 11.16
C ILE A 39 18.49 -6.44 11.58
N PRO A 40 17.98 -6.54 12.83
CA PRO A 40 17.36 -7.78 13.34
C PRO A 40 15.90 -7.93 12.89
N ALA A 41 15.61 -7.74 11.60
CA ALA A 41 14.24 -7.58 11.10
C ALA A 41 13.32 -8.75 11.49
N SER A 42 13.75 -10.00 11.29
CA SER A 42 12.94 -11.18 11.64
C SER A 42 12.56 -11.23 13.13
N LEU A 43 13.47 -10.85 14.02
CA LEU A 43 13.21 -10.78 15.45
C LEU A 43 12.29 -9.61 15.80
N SER A 44 12.56 -8.42 15.25
CA SER A 44 11.81 -7.18 15.51
C SER A 44 10.32 -7.27 15.18
N TYR A 45 9.94 -8.08 14.18
CA TYR A 45 8.53 -8.29 13.85
C TYR A 45 7.79 -9.30 14.76
N LYS A 46 8.46 -9.95 15.72
CA LYS A 46 7.77 -10.80 16.70
C LYS A 46 7.07 -9.95 17.75
N LYS A 47 5.81 -10.28 18.11
CA LYS A 47 5.02 -9.52 19.09
C LYS A 47 5.75 -9.29 20.42
N VAL A 48 6.48 -10.29 20.91
CA VAL A 48 7.29 -10.20 22.15
C VAL A 48 8.37 -9.12 22.03
N ALA A 49 9.09 -9.08 20.90
CA ALA A 49 10.10 -8.06 20.65
C ALA A 49 9.48 -6.67 20.51
N GLN A 50 8.34 -6.55 19.79
CA GLN A 50 7.59 -5.31 19.68
C GLN A 50 7.15 -4.79 21.05
N LYS A 51 6.57 -5.65 21.90
CA LYS A 51 6.12 -5.29 23.24
C LYS A 51 7.28 -4.83 24.12
N SER A 52 8.45 -5.48 24.03
CA SER A 52 9.67 -5.05 24.71
C SER A 52 10.13 -3.68 24.22
N MET A 53 10.17 -3.47 22.90
CA MET A 53 10.60 -2.19 22.30
C MET A 53 9.64 -1.05 22.66
N PHE A 54 8.32 -1.27 22.60
CA PHE A 54 7.31 -0.30 23.03
C PHE A 54 7.43 0.02 24.52
N SER A 55 7.70 -0.99 25.37
CA SER A 55 7.88 -0.75 26.82
C SER A 55 9.07 0.18 27.08
N LYS A 56 10.16 -0.01 26.33
CA LYS A 56 11.35 0.83 26.41
C LYS A 56 11.10 2.24 25.89
N LEU A 57 10.51 2.38 24.70
CA LEU A 57 10.23 3.67 24.08
C LEU A 57 9.25 4.50 24.92
N LEU A 58 8.16 3.87 25.37
CA LEU A 58 7.09 4.57 26.07
C LEU A 58 7.31 4.65 27.59
N ASN A 59 8.42 4.11 28.09
CA ASN A 59 8.73 4.00 29.51
C ASN A 59 7.57 3.40 30.33
N SER A 60 6.86 2.40 29.78
CA SER A 60 5.68 1.80 30.41
C SER A 60 5.29 0.48 29.76
N SER A 61 5.31 -0.60 30.56
CA SER A 61 4.80 -1.91 30.15
C SER A 61 3.28 -1.93 29.96
N ILE A 62 2.56 -1.06 30.67
CA ILE A 62 1.09 -0.89 30.55
C ILE A 62 0.76 -0.27 29.19
N LEU A 63 1.42 0.85 28.83
CA LEU A 63 1.23 1.47 27.51
C LEU A 63 1.64 0.50 26.39
N ALA A 64 2.75 -0.22 26.57
CA ALA A 64 3.16 -1.24 25.60
C ALA A 64 2.12 -2.35 25.43
N GLY A 65 1.47 -2.81 26.50
CA GLY A 65 0.41 -3.81 26.44
C GLY A 65 -0.89 -3.28 25.81
N HIS A 66 -1.17 -1.98 25.94
CA HIS A 66 -2.28 -1.34 25.24
C HIS A 66 -2.09 -1.39 23.73
N TYR A 67 -0.89 -1.04 23.23
CA TYR A 67 -0.59 -1.04 21.80
C TYR A 67 -0.30 -2.43 21.22
N ILE A 68 0.46 -3.27 21.94
CA ILE A 68 0.93 -4.58 21.49
C ILE A 68 0.33 -5.69 22.35
N ASN A 69 -0.58 -6.46 21.76
CA ASN A 69 -1.29 -7.57 22.39
C ASN A 69 -1.65 -8.64 21.34
N GLU A 70 -2.52 -9.59 21.70
CA GLU A 70 -2.84 -10.70 20.80
C GLU A 70 -3.49 -10.26 19.49
N ASN A 71 -4.32 -9.21 19.55
CA ASN A 71 -5.09 -8.72 18.41
C ASN A 71 -4.49 -7.45 17.77
N SER A 72 -3.48 -6.86 18.40
CA SER A 72 -2.85 -5.62 17.95
C SER A 72 -1.34 -5.77 17.90
N PHE A 73 -0.78 -5.67 16.70
CA PHE A 73 0.66 -5.77 16.46
C PHE A 73 1.00 -5.18 15.09
N LEU A 74 2.28 -4.89 14.89
CA LEU A 74 2.82 -4.42 13.63
C LEU A 74 3.23 -5.62 12.76
N ALA A 75 2.68 -5.70 11.57
CA ALA A 75 3.03 -6.70 10.58
C ALA A 75 3.95 -6.12 9.51
N ARG A 76 4.45 -7.02 8.66
CA ARG A 76 5.21 -6.69 7.45
C ARG A 76 4.25 -6.19 6.38
N GLY A 77 4.03 -4.88 6.33
CA GLY A 77 3.22 -4.23 5.29
C GLY A 77 4.03 -4.12 4.00
N HIS A 78 3.56 -4.74 2.92
CA HIS A 78 4.29 -4.74 1.65
C HIS A 78 4.21 -3.38 0.96
N LEU A 79 5.33 -2.95 0.37
CA LEU A 79 5.37 -1.82 -0.55
C LEU A 79 4.94 -2.28 -1.95
N THR A 80 5.48 -3.41 -2.40
CA THR A 80 5.03 -4.11 -3.60
C THR A 80 4.40 -5.45 -3.22
N PRO A 81 3.07 -5.60 -3.30
CA PRO A 81 2.39 -6.80 -2.83
C PRO A 81 2.51 -7.96 -3.82
N GLN A 82 2.58 -9.18 -3.29
CA GLN A 82 2.63 -10.41 -4.10
C GLN A 82 1.52 -10.47 -5.16
N ALA A 83 0.31 -10.03 -4.81
CA ALA A 83 -0.88 -10.13 -5.65
C ALA A 83 -0.82 -9.27 -6.94
N ASP A 84 0.17 -8.38 -7.06
CA ASP A 84 0.39 -7.59 -8.28
C ASP A 84 1.18 -8.36 -9.34
N PHE A 85 1.76 -9.52 -9.00
CA PHE A 85 2.60 -10.32 -9.90
C PHE A 85 1.94 -11.60 -10.38
N LEU A 86 2.18 -11.93 -11.65
CA LEU A 86 1.68 -13.14 -12.28
C LEU A 86 2.60 -14.36 -12.07
N LEU A 87 3.91 -14.16 -12.20
CA LEU A 87 4.90 -15.23 -12.13
C LEU A 87 5.27 -15.53 -10.67
N ALA A 88 5.41 -16.81 -10.32
CA ALA A 88 5.80 -17.25 -8.98
C ALA A 88 7.15 -16.66 -8.52
N SER A 89 8.13 -16.54 -9.43
CA SER A 89 9.43 -15.93 -9.12
C SER A 89 9.29 -14.45 -8.72
N SER A 90 8.48 -13.69 -9.44
CA SER A 90 8.18 -12.30 -9.10
C SER A 90 7.39 -12.20 -7.80
N GLN A 91 6.44 -13.09 -7.57
CA GLN A 91 5.71 -13.21 -6.30
C GLN A 91 6.67 -13.49 -5.12
N TYR A 92 7.65 -14.38 -5.28
CA TYR A 92 8.64 -14.66 -4.23
C TYR A 92 9.58 -13.49 -3.97
N SER A 93 9.90 -12.69 -4.99
CA SER A 93 10.69 -11.47 -4.82
C SER A 93 10.05 -10.41 -3.91
N THR A 94 8.75 -10.52 -3.59
CA THR A 94 8.10 -9.59 -2.65
C THR A 94 8.40 -9.90 -1.18
N TYR A 95 8.97 -11.07 -0.87
CA TYR A 95 9.22 -11.56 0.49
C TYR A 95 10.59 -11.17 1.05
N PHE A 96 11.09 -10.00 0.68
CA PHE A 96 12.33 -9.44 1.24
C PHE A 96 12.00 -8.31 2.20
N TYR A 97 12.74 -8.21 3.31
CA TYR A 97 12.49 -7.14 4.28
C TYR A 97 12.70 -5.73 3.72
N ILE A 98 13.47 -5.57 2.63
CA ILE A 98 13.62 -4.30 1.92
C ILE A 98 12.31 -3.84 1.24
N ASN A 99 11.37 -4.76 0.98
CA ASN A 99 10.08 -4.48 0.37
C ASN A 99 8.93 -4.32 1.39
N VAL A 100 9.24 -4.19 2.68
CA VAL A 100 8.21 -4.01 3.71
C VAL A 100 8.56 -2.92 4.69
N ALA A 101 7.53 -2.34 5.30
CA ALA A 101 7.66 -1.46 6.45
C ALA A 101 6.68 -1.89 7.55
N PRO A 102 6.93 -1.53 8.83
CA PRO A 102 6.01 -1.83 9.93
C PRO A 102 4.63 -1.21 9.71
N GLN A 103 3.60 -2.03 9.62
CA GLN A 103 2.22 -1.57 9.41
C GLN A 103 1.28 -2.27 10.38
N TRP A 104 0.37 -1.53 11.01
CA TRP A 104 -0.57 -2.14 11.96
C TRP A 104 -1.40 -3.20 11.26
N GLN A 105 -1.52 -4.40 11.86
CA GLN A 105 -2.13 -5.54 11.20
C GLN A 105 -3.59 -5.27 10.77
N THR A 106 -4.35 -4.52 11.58
CA THR A 106 -5.73 -4.13 11.27
C THR A 106 -5.82 -3.21 10.06
N ILE A 107 -4.77 -2.43 9.79
CA ILE A 107 -4.66 -1.51 8.66
C ILE A 107 -4.18 -2.25 7.41
N ASN A 108 -3.11 -3.05 7.56
CA ASN A 108 -2.54 -3.88 6.51
C ASN A 108 -3.58 -4.82 5.89
N ASN A 109 -4.31 -5.57 6.71
CA ASN A 109 -5.37 -6.47 6.25
C ASN A 109 -6.74 -5.77 6.11
N GLY A 110 -6.81 -4.48 6.44
CA GLY A 110 -8.01 -3.63 6.35
C GLY A 110 -7.99 -2.78 5.09
N ASN A 111 -8.01 -1.45 5.25
CA ASN A 111 -8.17 -0.54 4.12
C ASN A 111 -6.94 -0.51 3.22
N TRP A 112 -5.74 -0.85 3.69
CA TRP A 112 -4.56 -0.93 2.82
C TRP A 112 -4.71 -2.01 1.75
N LYS A 113 -5.14 -3.22 2.14
CA LYS A 113 -5.51 -4.29 1.20
C LYS A 113 -6.60 -3.86 0.21
N SER A 114 -7.56 -3.06 0.67
CA SER A 114 -8.59 -2.48 -0.21
C SER A 114 -8.00 -1.51 -1.24
N VAL A 115 -7.08 -0.63 -0.84
CA VAL A 115 -6.35 0.27 -1.73
C VAL A 115 -5.54 -0.51 -2.76
N GLU A 116 -4.78 -1.53 -2.34
CA GLU A 116 -4.03 -2.40 -3.26
C GLU A 116 -4.96 -3.08 -4.28
N SER A 117 -6.12 -3.56 -3.85
CA SER A 117 -7.11 -4.16 -4.74
C SER A 117 -7.71 -3.15 -5.73
N VAL A 118 -7.94 -1.91 -5.31
CA VAL A 118 -8.42 -0.84 -6.19
C VAL A 118 -7.37 -0.51 -7.24
N VAL A 119 -6.12 -0.29 -6.85
CA VAL A 119 -5.03 0.02 -7.79
C VAL A 119 -4.87 -1.10 -8.83
N ARG A 120 -4.91 -2.37 -8.41
CA ARG A 120 -4.89 -3.51 -9.33
C ARG A 120 -6.12 -3.62 -10.23
N THR A 121 -7.27 -3.10 -9.79
CA THR A 121 -8.47 -3.06 -10.64
C THR A 121 -8.40 -1.95 -11.68
N LEU A 122 -7.76 -0.82 -11.35
CA LEU A 122 -7.57 0.29 -12.30
C LEU A 122 -6.78 -0.14 -13.54
N SER A 123 -5.82 -1.07 -13.42
CA SER A 123 -5.06 -1.56 -14.58
C SER A 123 -5.93 -2.35 -15.57
N ARG A 124 -7.06 -2.93 -15.12
CA ARG A 124 -8.04 -3.56 -16.04
C ARG A 124 -8.77 -2.54 -16.91
N THR A 125 -8.83 -1.29 -16.45
CA THR A 125 -9.57 -0.20 -17.07
C THR A 125 -8.67 0.68 -17.93
N TYR A 126 -7.47 1.01 -17.42
CA TYR A 126 -6.53 1.93 -18.06
C TYR A 126 -5.38 1.20 -18.79
N GLY A 127 -5.25 -0.12 -18.61
CA GLY A 127 -4.12 -0.89 -19.11
C GLY A 127 -2.91 -0.76 -18.18
N ASP A 128 -1.73 -0.59 -18.76
CA ASP A 128 -0.49 -0.49 -18.00
C ASP A 128 -0.47 0.77 -17.13
N LEU A 129 -0.28 0.57 -15.83
CA LEU A 129 -0.12 1.64 -14.86
C LEU A 129 1.29 1.59 -14.28
N THR A 130 1.87 2.75 -14.07
CA THR A 130 3.06 2.88 -13.23
C THR A 130 2.63 3.15 -11.79
N VAL A 131 3.07 2.30 -10.87
CA VAL A 131 2.69 2.38 -9.46
C VAL A 131 3.91 2.73 -8.63
N TYR A 132 3.80 3.78 -7.83
CA TYR A 132 4.81 4.16 -6.84
C TYR A 132 4.26 3.89 -5.47
N THR A 133 5.08 3.39 -4.55
CA THR A 133 4.66 3.11 -3.19
C THR A 133 5.76 3.48 -2.24
N GLY A 134 5.38 4.00 -1.08
CA GLY A 134 6.32 4.35 -0.05
C GLY A 134 5.62 4.68 1.24
N THR A 135 6.41 5.28 2.12
CA THR A 135 6.01 5.66 3.46
C THR A 135 6.31 7.14 3.67
N HIS A 136 5.70 7.75 4.68
CA HIS A 136 5.95 9.14 5.04
C HIS A 136 5.79 9.34 6.55
N ASP A 137 6.69 10.14 7.12
CA ASP A 137 6.84 10.40 8.55
C ASP A 137 7.02 9.15 9.43
N ILE A 138 7.36 9.40 10.69
CA ILE A 138 7.49 8.36 11.73
C ILE A 138 6.32 8.54 12.70
N LEU A 139 5.66 7.42 13.04
CA LEU A 139 4.59 7.38 14.01
C LEU A 139 5.13 7.78 15.39
N THR A 140 4.35 8.58 16.12
CA THR A 140 4.67 8.99 17.50
C THR A 140 3.53 8.65 18.44
N TYR A 141 3.88 8.34 19.68
CA TYR A 141 2.92 8.24 20.79
C TYR A 141 3.49 8.94 22.03
N GLU A 142 2.60 9.46 22.87
CA GLU A 142 2.98 9.95 24.19
C GLU A 142 3.51 8.80 25.06
N ASN A 143 4.69 9.02 25.66
CA ASN A 143 5.22 8.12 26.68
C ASN A 143 4.62 8.42 28.06
N ASN A 144 5.05 7.67 29.09
CA ASN A 144 4.56 7.84 30.46
C ASN A 144 4.83 9.23 31.08
N HIS A 145 5.68 10.04 30.46
CA HIS A 145 5.97 11.43 30.84
C HIS A 145 5.26 12.46 29.95
N ARG A 146 4.31 12.03 29.10
CA ARG A 146 3.58 12.87 28.14
C ARG A 146 4.48 13.54 27.09
N ILE A 147 5.57 12.86 26.73
CA ILE A 147 6.47 13.30 25.67
C ILE A 147 6.20 12.47 24.42
N GLU A 148 5.95 13.15 23.30
CA GLU A 148 5.83 12.53 21.98
C GLU A 148 7.10 11.77 21.61
N THR A 149 6.97 10.45 21.48
CA THR A 149 8.09 9.53 21.26
C THR A 149 7.92 8.82 19.92
N ARG A 150 8.94 8.88 19.06
CA ARG A 150 8.97 8.17 17.78
C ARG A 150 9.03 6.66 17.98
N ILE A 151 8.27 5.94 17.18
CA ILE A 151 8.13 4.49 17.30
C ILE A 151 9.02 3.77 16.30
N TYR A 152 9.82 2.83 16.80
CA TYR A 152 10.72 1.98 16.04
C TYR A 152 10.57 0.51 16.51
N LEU A 153 10.85 -0.44 15.62
CA LEU A 153 10.83 -1.87 15.97
C LEU A 153 12.19 -2.45 16.38
N ALA A 154 13.25 -1.65 16.31
CA ALA A 154 14.58 -2.03 16.76
C ALA A 154 15.28 -0.85 17.45
N LEU A 155 16.32 -1.18 18.23
CA LEU A 155 17.17 -0.19 18.88
C LEU A 155 17.89 0.69 17.85
N ASN A 156 18.39 1.83 18.31
CA ASN A 156 19.16 2.79 17.49
C ASN A 156 18.35 3.32 16.30
N GLU A 157 17.04 3.52 16.49
CA GLU A 157 16.16 4.10 15.48
C GLU A 157 16.07 3.29 14.17
N ILE A 158 16.32 1.98 14.28
CA ILE A 158 16.21 1.04 13.17
C ILE A 158 14.76 0.58 13.01
N LEU A 159 14.31 0.41 11.78
CA LEU A 159 12.94 0.01 11.41
C LEU A 159 11.88 0.98 11.99
N PRO A 160 11.85 2.24 11.51
CA PRO A 160 10.82 3.20 11.90
C PRO A 160 9.44 2.66 11.54
N VAL A 161 8.47 2.85 12.45
CA VAL A 161 7.06 2.62 12.16
C VAL A 161 6.55 3.85 11.42
N PRO A 162 6.17 3.77 10.15
CA PRO A 162 5.74 4.95 9.43
C PRO A 162 4.41 5.46 9.93
N LYS A 163 4.22 6.77 9.89
CA LYS A 163 2.93 7.39 10.20
C LYS A 163 1.93 7.22 9.06
N TYR A 164 2.42 7.24 7.83
CA TYR A 164 1.62 7.07 6.62
C TYR A 164 2.24 6.06 5.65
N PHE A 165 1.38 5.30 4.98
CA PHE A 165 1.72 4.58 3.75
C PHE A 165 1.01 5.28 2.59
N TRP A 166 1.61 5.25 1.42
CA TRP A 166 1.01 5.86 0.24
C TRP A 166 1.29 5.06 -1.03
N LYS A 167 0.37 5.13 -1.99
CA LYS A 167 0.51 4.53 -3.31
C LYS A 167 0.00 5.49 -4.38
N ILE A 168 0.82 5.78 -5.38
CA ILE A 168 0.42 6.56 -6.57
C ILE A 168 0.11 5.57 -7.68
N ALA A 169 -1.08 5.65 -8.25
CA ALA A 169 -1.40 5.01 -9.52
C ALA A 169 -1.31 6.06 -10.63
N TYR A 170 -0.45 5.83 -11.63
CA TYR A 170 -0.21 6.74 -12.73
C TYR A 170 -0.40 6.04 -14.07
N ASP A 171 -1.23 6.61 -14.94
CA ASP A 171 -1.34 6.20 -16.33
C ASP A 171 -0.39 7.05 -17.20
N PRO A 172 0.68 6.46 -17.76
CA PRO A 172 1.63 7.19 -18.59
C PRO A 172 1.01 7.69 -19.91
N LYS A 173 -0.04 7.03 -20.44
CA LYS A 173 -0.67 7.41 -21.71
C LYS A 173 -1.42 8.73 -21.57
N SER A 174 -2.30 8.82 -20.57
CA SER A 174 -3.07 10.05 -20.31
C SER A 174 -2.34 11.05 -19.42
N ARG A 175 -1.21 10.65 -18.83
CA ARG A 175 -0.44 11.42 -17.83
C ARG A 175 -1.28 11.81 -16.62
N LYS A 176 -2.26 10.98 -16.26
CA LYS A 176 -3.13 11.18 -15.09
C LYS A 176 -2.70 10.29 -13.95
N GLY A 177 -2.84 10.79 -12.73
CA GLY A 177 -2.52 9.99 -11.55
C GLY A 177 -3.42 10.31 -10.37
N ILE A 178 -3.37 9.46 -9.36
CA ILE A 178 -3.98 9.71 -8.05
C ILE A 178 -3.11 9.09 -6.97
N ALA A 179 -2.94 9.79 -5.86
CA ALA A 179 -2.25 9.27 -4.69
C ALA A 179 -3.28 8.79 -3.65
N PHE A 180 -3.17 7.55 -3.20
CA PHE A 180 -3.89 7.04 -2.04
C PHE A 180 -2.95 7.09 -0.85
N VAL A 181 -3.37 7.73 0.25
CA VAL A 181 -2.58 7.84 1.48
C VAL A 181 -3.39 7.25 2.61
N ILE A 182 -2.78 6.35 3.39
CA ILE A 182 -3.41 5.74 4.55
C ILE A 182 -2.67 6.13 5.83
N LYS A 183 -3.41 6.54 6.87
CA LYS A 183 -2.87 6.73 8.22
C LYS A 183 -2.59 5.37 8.84
N ASN A 184 -1.33 5.08 9.18
CA ASN A 184 -0.91 3.85 9.84
C ASN A 184 -1.00 3.99 11.37
N ASP A 185 -2.20 4.29 11.86
CA ASP A 185 -2.46 4.41 13.29
C ASP A 185 -3.93 4.12 13.62
N PRO A 186 -4.24 2.96 14.21
CA PRO A 186 -5.62 2.60 14.57
C PRO A 186 -6.07 3.18 15.91
N PHE A 187 -5.23 3.94 16.62
CA PHE A 187 -5.50 4.43 17.96
C PHE A 187 -5.84 5.91 17.99
N THR A 188 -5.12 6.74 17.25
CA THR A 188 -5.34 8.20 17.30
C THR A 188 -6.41 8.66 16.32
N GLU A 189 -7.28 9.55 16.81
CA GLU A 189 -8.26 10.22 15.96
C GLU A 189 -7.59 11.09 14.89
N ILE A 190 -8.36 11.43 13.87
CA ILE A 190 -7.89 12.27 12.78
C ILE A 190 -8.19 13.72 13.14
N SER A 191 -7.14 14.46 13.42
CA SER A 191 -7.22 15.90 13.67
C SER A 191 -7.07 16.72 12.40
N ASN A 192 -6.24 16.27 11.46
CA ASN A 192 -5.92 16.97 10.22
C ASN A 192 -5.94 16.03 9.02
N ASN A 193 -6.36 16.56 7.88
CA ASN A 193 -6.26 15.85 6.61
C ASN A 193 -4.81 15.85 6.13
N PHE A 194 -4.40 14.75 5.51
CA PHE A 194 -3.11 14.68 4.84
C PHE A 194 -3.06 15.62 3.62
N CYS A 195 -4.15 15.69 2.87
CA CYS A 195 -4.33 16.49 1.67
C CYS A 195 -5.82 16.80 1.51
N THR A 196 -6.18 17.59 0.50
CA THR A 196 -7.58 17.73 0.08
C THR A 196 -8.12 16.37 -0.38
N ASP A 197 -9.06 15.80 0.37
CA ASP A 197 -9.60 14.48 0.06
C ASP A 197 -10.55 14.51 -1.14
N ILE A 198 -10.08 13.99 -2.26
CA ILE A 198 -10.82 13.89 -3.52
C ILE A 198 -11.37 12.48 -3.80
N CYS A 199 -11.41 11.56 -2.82
CA CYS A 199 -11.86 10.19 -3.08
C CYS A 199 -13.24 10.14 -3.74
N THR A 200 -14.23 10.80 -3.14
CA THR A 200 -15.62 10.78 -3.63
C THR A 200 -15.76 11.42 -5.01
N THR A 201 -15.11 12.56 -5.23
CA THR A 201 -15.17 13.31 -6.50
C THR A 201 -14.41 12.59 -7.62
N ALA A 202 -13.34 11.86 -7.28
CA ALA A 202 -12.59 11.01 -8.20
C ALA A 202 -13.23 9.63 -8.44
N GLY A 203 -14.36 9.31 -7.80
CA GLY A 203 -15.12 8.07 -8.01
C GLY A 203 -14.72 6.89 -7.10
N TYR A 204 -13.90 7.12 -6.08
CA TYR A 204 -13.50 6.12 -5.09
C TYR A 204 -14.42 6.21 -3.87
N ARG A 205 -15.52 5.47 -3.92
CA ARG A 205 -16.53 5.45 -2.85
C ARG A 205 -16.43 4.17 -2.04
N ASN A 206 -15.64 4.21 -0.98
CA ASN A 206 -15.60 3.16 0.03
C ASN A 206 -15.75 3.78 1.42
N SER A 207 -16.90 3.60 2.06
CA SER A 207 -17.16 4.17 3.39
C SER A 207 -16.24 3.59 4.46
N ALA A 208 -15.75 2.35 4.30
CA ALA A 208 -14.81 1.73 5.23
C ALA A 208 -13.48 2.48 5.30
N TRP A 209 -13.09 3.20 4.23
CA TRP A 209 -11.89 4.04 4.18
C TRP A 209 -11.90 5.20 5.17
N LYS A 210 -13.04 5.45 5.82
CA LYS A 210 -13.18 6.46 6.88
C LYS A 210 -13.06 5.88 8.29
N SER A 211 -12.86 4.57 8.41
CA SER A 211 -12.63 3.91 9.70
C SER A 211 -11.20 4.11 10.20
N ARG A 212 -11.05 4.50 11.47
CA ARG A 212 -9.76 4.54 12.17
C ARG A 212 -9.13 3.16 12.28
N SER A 213 -9.90 2.15 12.69
CA SER A 213 -9.37 0.80 12.96
C SER A 213 -8.81 0.10 11.71
N GLY A 214 -9.41 0.36 10.55
CA GLY A 214 -8.96 -0.12 9.25
C GLY A 214 -7.88 0.76 8.59
N GLY A 215 -7.56 1.91 9.19
CA GLY A 215 -6.67 2.94 8.65
C GLY A 215 -7.41 3.86 7.70
N TYR A 216 -7.45 5.15 8.03
CA TYR A 216 -8.17 6.12 7.22
C TYR A 216 -7.43 6.43 5.93
N VAL A 217 -8.15 6.47 4.81
CA VAL A 217 -7.61 6.74 3.48
C VAL A 217 -8.06 8.12 2.98
N TRP A 218 -7.08 8.88 2.50
CA TRP A 218 -7.27 10.06 1.65
C TRP A 218 -6.90 9.73 0.21
N CYS A 219 -7.62 10.31 -0.74
CA CYS A 219 -7.18 10.36 -2.12
C CYS A 219 -6.75 11.79 -2.42
N CYS A 220 -5.52 11.96 -2.92
CA CYS A 220 -4.93 13.27 -3.18
C CYS A 220 -4.69 13.47 -4.68
N ASP A 221 -4.75 14.71 -5.13
CA ASP A 221 -4.09 15.12 -6.38
C ASP A 221 -2.57 14.88 -6.23
N VAL A 222 -1.95 14.34 -7.28
CA VAL A 222 -0.51 14.00 -7.24
C VAL A 222 0.37 15.25 -7.05
N LYS A 223 -0.04 16.42 -7.55
CA LYS A 223 0.72 17.66 -7.37
C LYS A 223 0.67 18.13 -5.93
N GLU A 224 -0.51 18.13 -5.31
CA GLU A 224 -0.67 18.47 -3.89
C GLU A 224 0.13 17.51 -3.01
N PHE A 225 0.00 16.21 -3.27
CA PHE A 225 0.73 15.16 -2.55
C PHE A 225 2.26 15.38 -2.60
N ARG A 226 2.81 15.78 -3.74
CA ARG A 226 4.25 16.04 -3.92
C ARG A 226 4.76 17.26 -3.17
N ASN A 227 3.89 18.17 -2.76
CA ASN A 227 4.29 19.30 -1.89
C ASN A 227 4.54 18.84 -0.44
N ILE A 228 4.05 17.65 -0.08
CA ILE A 228 4.13 17.06 1.26
C ILE A 228 5.18 15.95 1.29
N VAL A 229 5.15 15.05 0.30
CA VAL A 229 6.06 13.91 0.19
C VAL A 229 7.08 14.16 -0.92
N HIS A 230 8.36 14.20 -0.54
CA HIS A 230 9.44 14.34 -1.49
C HIS A 230 9.61 13.05 -2.32
N ILE A 231 9.27 13.13 -3.61
CA ILE A 231 9.47 12.06 -4.58
C ILE A 231 10.33 12.61 -5.72
N PRO A 232 11.37 11.88 -6.17
CA PRO A 232 12.23 12.31 -7.26
C PRO A 232 11.44 12.86 -8.48
N PRO A 233 11.86 14.00 -9.06
CA PRO A 233 11.11 14.72 -10.10
C PRO A 233 10.92 13.94 -11.41
N LEU A 234 11.82 13.01 -11.74
CA LEU A 234 11.93 12.33 -13.04
C LEU A 234 10.73 11.46 -13.46
N ILE A 235 9.66 11.41 -12.67
CA ILE A 235 8.76 10.27 -12.63
C ILE A 235 7.28 10.64 -12.87
N LEU A 236 6.85 11.88 -12.60
CA LEU A 236 5.41 12.23 -12.60
C LEU A 236 5.15 13.68 -13.02
N SER A 237 4.83 13.92 -14.30
CA SER A 237 4.09 15.11 -14.73
C SER A 237 2.59 14.80 -14.69
N GLY A 238 1.99 14.86 -13.49
CA GLY A 238 0.55 14.63 -13.35
C GLY A 238 -0.23 15.78 -13.98
N ASN A 239 -0.89 15.53 -15.11
CA ASN A 239 -1.72 16.53 -15.81
C ASN A 239 -3.23 16.29 -15.60
N GLY A 240 -3.59 15.54 -14.55
CA GLY A 240 -4.97 15.34 -14.12
C GLY A 240 -5.15 14.15 -13.18
N ILE A 241 -6.40 13.95 -12.75
CA ILE A 241 -6.79 12.90 -11.81
C ILE A 241 -7.12 11.59 -12.54
N LEU A 242 -6.57 10.48 -12.06
CA LEU A 242 -6.96 9.14 -12.48
C LEU A 242 -8.26 8.74 -11.74
N THR A 243 -9.40 8.81 -12.44
CA THR A 243 -10.73 8.61 -11.83
C THR A 243 -11.22 7.17 -11.95
N ASN A 244 -12.03 6.72 -10.99
CA ASN A 244 -12.73 5.45 -11.02
C ASN A 244 -14.20 5.63 -11.43
N ASN A 245 -14.42 6.20 -12.61
CA ASN A 245 -15.76 6.40 -13.17
C ASN A 245 -15.97 5.46 -14.36
N LEU A 246 -16.53 4.27 -14.10
CA LEU A 246 -16.93 3.30 -15.12
C LEU A 246 -17.78 3.94 -16.25
N PHE A 247 -18.61 4.93 -15.92
CA PHE A 247 -19.44 5.66 -16.88
C PHE A 247 -18.67 6.59 -17.84
N LYS A 248 -17.52 7.17 -17.45
CA LYS A 248 -16.72 8.02 -18.36
C LYS A 248 -15.95 7.18 -19.39
N LEU A 249 -15.55 5.96 -19.02
CA LEU A 249 -14.86 5.04 -19.93
C LEU A 249 -15.80 4.42 -20.97
N ALA A 250 -17.04 4.11 -20.60
CA ALA A 250 -18.05 3.71 -21.58
C ALA A 250 -18.27 4.84 -22.61
N LYS A 251 -18.40 6.09 -22.17
CA LYS A 251 -18.61 7.24 -23.07
C LYS A 251 -17.42 7.46 -24.02
N ALA A 252 -16.18 7.25 -23.56
CA ALA A 252 -14.99 7.35 -24.41
C ALA A 252 -14.92 6.25 -25.48
N LEU A 253 -15.39 5.04 -25.17
CA LEU A 253 -15.49 3.93 -26.12
C LEU A 253 -16.61 4.13 -27.15
N PHE A 254 -17.72 4.79 -26.77
CA PHE A 254 -18.81 5.11 -27.71
C PHE A 254 -18.46 6.30 -28.62
N THR A 255 -17.77 7.33 -28.13
CA THR A 255 -17.35 8.48 -28.97
C THR A 255 -16.30 8.16 -30.03
N GLN A 256 -15.60 7.01 -29.94
CA GLN A 256 -14.68 6.57 -30.99
C GLN A 256 -15.37 5.78 -32.12
N ASN A 257 -16.59 5.27 -31.89
CA ASN A 257 -17.36 4.54 -32.89
C ASN A 257 -18.34 5.41 -33.69
N ASP A 258 -18.57 6.66 -33.28
CA ASP A 258 -19.45 7.60 -33.99
C ASP A 258 -18.71 8.48 -35.03
N ASN A 259 -17.42 8.23 -35.26
CA ASN A 259 -16.58 8.94 -36.25
C ASN A 259 -15.99 8.00 -37.33
N GLN A 260 -16.64 6.87 -37.61
CA GLN A 260 -16.39 6.03 -38.80
C GLN A 260 -17.63 5.91 -39.66
#